data_AF-A0A0K8NUB9-F1
#
_entry.id   AF-A0A0K8NUB9-F1
#
_cell.length_a   1.000
_cell.length_b   1.000
_cell.length_c   1.000
_cell.angle_alpha   90.00
_cell.angle_beta   90.00
_cell.angle_gamma   90.00
#
_symmetry.space_group_name_H-M   'P 1'
#
loop_
_entity.id
_entity.type
_entity.pdbx_description
1 polymer ?
#
loop_
_entity_poly.entity_id
_entity_poly.type
_entity_poly.pdbx_seq_one_letter_code
_entity_poly.pdbx_strand_id
1 'polypeptide(L)'
;MLHPVYRLAIDAPQQRVRLGPVAGRAWRTRVVVPRALCVFESLPTTGVAWHERAAFARLQVLRLVPYARTQACAVVKAGRLMLWLWDADEVAAALRAEGLAPQRVRVLPETLLLPLPAADGVVAQRCDGGTDRLQLAGGAILASTWQPEARGAGRAAPDLLPRPWGRDLLAGDGLASPAARLQQAAALGAWGLAFASAAALAYWGGQWQGLSQRLSQAEAGSGDDGVELERLMRLRQAGAADRAWIDRAQALAAGADLEPLLGRLQPVLEAQGLSMREFELRNDDLRITLASGGPGVEIDLPRALAALSALPGLEAVQLRQSSEPQLAAFVMKVPGFRRAAFDRAEDRR
;
A
#
# COMPACT_ATOMS: atom_id res chain seq x y z
N MET A 1 36.25 12.85 -21.06
CA MET A 1 36.38 12.19 -19.74
C MET A 1 35.07 11.51 -19.41
N LEU A 2 35.06 10.23 -19.02
CA LEU A 2 33.84 9.55 -18.57
C LEU A 2 33.71 9.68 -17.04
N HIS A 3 32.50 9.90 -16.55
CA HIS A 3 32.14 10.12 -15.15
C HIS A 3 31.62 8.84 -14.48
N PRO A 4 31.76 8.71 -13.16
CA PRO A 4 31.22 7.58 -12.40
C PRO A 4 29.69 7.53 -12.42
N VAL A 5 29.16 6.32 -12.25
CA VAL A 5 27.74 6.05 -12.00
C VAL A 5 27.60 5.65 -10.54
N TYR A 6 26.62 6.24 -9.87
CA TYR A 6 26.28 5.95 -8.48
C TYR A 6 24.89 5.35 -8.39
N ARG A 7 24.62 4.60 -7.33
CA ARG A 7 23.30 4.05 -6.97
C ARG A 7 23.00 4.43 -5.54
N LEU A 8 21.76 4.83 -5.28
CA LEU A 8 21.25 4.97 -3.93
C LEU A 8 20.88 3.59 -3.38
N ALA A 9 21.31 3.29 -2.17
CA ALA A 9 20.98 2.05 -1.46
C ALA A 9 20.24 2.40 -0.17
N ILE A 10 19.27 1.58 0.20
CA ILE A 10 18.54 1.72 1.47
C ILE A 10 19.27 0.92 2.54
N ASP A 11 19.83 1.61 3.52
CA ASP A 11 20.43 0.99 4.70
C ASP A 11 19.32 0.53 5.65
N ALA A 12 18.96 -0.76 5.54
CA ALA A 12 17.80 -1.37 6.20
C ALA A 12 17.70 -1.25 7.75
N PRO A 13 18.78 -1.11 8.55
CA PRO A 13 18.66 -0.88 9.99
C PRO A 13 18.35 0.58 10.35
N GLN A 14 18.72 1.55 9.50
CA GLN A 14 18.55 2.98 9.80
C GLN A 14 17.55 3.68 8.88
N GLN A 15 17.04 2.97 7.87
CA GLN A 15 16.25 3.54 6.76
C GLN A 15 16.93 4.76 6.11
N ARG A 16 18.27 4.80 6.15
CA ARG A 16 19.05 5.89 5.56
C ARG A 16 19.40 5.54 4.14
N VAL A 17 19.25 6.52 3.25
CA VAL A 17 19.70 6.39 1.87
C VAL A 17 21.20 6.70 1.81
N ARG A 18 21.99 5.76 1.30
CA ARG A 18 23.44 5.93 1.08
C ARG A 18 23.76 5.86 -0.40
N LEU A 19 24.87 6.45 -0.82
CA LEU A 19 25.33 6.38 -2.20
C LEU A 19 26.44 5.33 -2.33
N GLY A 20 26.28 4.38 -3.24
CA GLY A 20 27.31 3.40 -3.60
C GLY A 20 27.78 3.59 -5.04
N PRO A 21 29.07 3.40 -5.35
CA PRO A 21 29.53 3.34 -6.74
C PRO A 21 28.94 2.10 -7.44
N VAL A 22 28.63 2.23 -8.73
CA VAL A 22 28.23 1.11 -9.59
C VAL A 22 29.26 0.91 -10.69
N ALA A 23 29.45 -0.33 -11.11
CA ALA A 23 30.24 -0.62 -12.31
C ALA A 23 29.67 0.13 -13.52
N GLY A 24 30.55 0.85 -14.22
CA GLY A 24 30.20 1.60 -15.42
C GLY A 24 30.66 3.06 -15.38
N ARG A 25 30.71 3.67 -16.56
CA ARG A 25 31.00 5.10 -16.72
C ARG A 25 30.05 5.73 -17.73
N ALA A 26 29.75 7.01 -17.56
CA ALA A 26 28.84 7.75 -18.42
C ALA A 26 29.41 9.11 -18.80
N TRP A 27 28.89 9.73 -19.86
CA TRP A 27 29.32 11.07 -20.30
C TRP A 27 28.97 12.21 -19.31
N ARG A 28 28.14 11.92 -18.29
CA ARG A 28 27.79 12.82 -17.19
C ARG A 28 27.60 11.99 -15.93
N THR A 29 27.87 12.57 -14.76
CA THR A 29 27.59 11.91 -13.47
C THR A 29 26.13 11.50 -13.40
N ARG A 30 25.89 10.22 -13.14
CA ARG A 30 24.56 9.63 -13.07
C ARG A 30 24.33 9.01 -11.70
N VAL A 31 23.13 9.19 -11.18
CA VAL A 31 22.68 8.59 -9.92
C VAL A 31 21.44 7.76 -10.23
N VAL A 32 21.45 6.51 -9.77
CA VAL A 32 20.37 5.56 -9.94
C VAL A 32 19.54 5.51 -8.67
N VAL A 33 18.26 5.82 -8.76
CA VAL A 33 17.30 5.73 -7.65
C VAL A 33 16.71 4.31 -7.67
N PRO A 34 16.85 3.53 -6.58
CA PRO A 34 16.35 2.17 -6.51
C PRO A 34 14.83 2.17 -6.62
N ARG A 35 14.26 1.07 -7.13
CA ARG A 35 12.81 0.94 -7.30
C ARG A 35 12.05 1.17 -5.99
N ALA A 36 12.62 0.76 -4.86
CA ALA A 36 12.05 0.91 -3.52
C ALA A 36 11.77 2.37 -3.10
N LEU A 37 12.48 3.35 -3.67
CA LEU A 37 12.30 4.79 -3.38
C LEU A 37 11.41 5.50 -4.41
N CYS A 38 10.80 4.76 -5.33
CA CYS A 38 9.95 5.31 -6.37
C CYS A 38 8.47 4.94 -6.15
N VAL A 39 7.56 5.86 -6.48
CA VAL A 39 6.17 5.54 -6.83
C VAL A 39 6.10 5.39 -8.35
N PHE A 40 5.45 4.32 -8.82
CA PHE A 40 5.27 4.07 -10.24
C PHE A 40 3.81 4.28 -10.63
N GLU A 41 3.59 5.00 -11.73
CA GLU A 41 2.27 5.19 -12.33
C GLU A 41 2.32 4.97 -13.84
N SER A 42 1.24 4.43 -14.40
CA SER A 42 1.13 4.16 -15.84
C SER A 42 -0.23 4.61 -16.36
N LEU A 43 -0.23 5.56 -17.29
CA LEU A 43 -1.42 6.23 -17.78
C LEU A 43 -1.52 6.07 -19.30
N PRO A 44 -2.72 5.86 -19.88
CA PRO A 44 -2.88 5.90 -21.33
C PRO A 44 -2.56 7.32 -21.86
N THR A 45 -1.97 7.37 -23.05
CA THR A 45 -1.71 8.62 -23.80
C THR A 45 -2.57 8.74 -25.06
N THR A 46 -3.68 8.00 -25.11
CA THR A 46 -4.65 8.07 -26.21
C THR A 46 -5.12 9.52 -26.37
N GLY A 47 -5.04 10.06 -27.58
CA GLY A 47 -5.42 11.45 -27.87
C GLY A 47 -4.38 12.52 -27.49
N VAL A 48 -3.22 12.16 -26.95
CA VAL A 48 -2.12 13.11 -26.66
C VAL A 48 -1.15 13.14 -27.84
N ALA A 49 -1.02 14.28 -28.50
CA ALA A 49 -0.10 14.44 -29.61
C ALA A 49 1.36 14.32 -29.13
N TRP A 50 2.26 13.84 -30.00
CA TRP A 50 3.64 13.54 -29.61
C TRP A 50 4.38 14.74 -29.00
N HIS A 51 4.11 15.96 -29.48
CA HIS A 51 4.71 17.21 -29.01
C HIS A 51 4.09 17.70 -27.69
N GLU A 52 2.89 17.23 -27.33
CA GLU A 52 2.21 17.55 -26.07
C GLU A 52 2.62 16.61 -24.93
N ARG A 53 3.26 15.46 -25.24
CA ARG A 53 3.56 14.40 -24.25
C ARG A 53 4.39 14.89 -23.06
N ALA A 54 5.34 15.79 -23.27
CA ALA A 54 6.15 16.34 -22.17
C ALA A 54 5.31 17.25 -21.26
N ALA A 55 4.44 18.09 -21.84
CA ALA A 55 3.51 18.93 -21.08
C ALA A 55 2.49 18.07 -20.31
N PHE A 56 1.92 17.06 -20.98
CA PHE A 56 1.04 16.08 -20.37
C PHE A 56 1.72 15.35 -19.20
N ALA A 57 2.95 14.86 -19.37
CA ALA A 57 3.71 14.22 -18.30
C ALA A 57 3.90 15.14 -17.08
N ARG A 58 4.19 16.43 -17.29
CA ARG A 58 4.31 17.41 -16.19
C ARG A 58 3.00 17.61 -15.45
N LEU A 59 1.89 17.75 -16.16
CA LEU A 59 0.58 17.87 -15.54
C LEU A 59 0.25 16.64 -14.69
N GLN A 60 0.58 15.43 -15.18
CA GLN A 60 0.38 14.22 -14.40
C GLN A 60 1.26 14.15 -13.15
N VAL A 61 2.53 14.60 -13.24
CA VAL A 61 3.40 14.70 -12.04
C VAL A 61 2.83 15.69 -11.03
N LEU A 62 2.33 16.86 -11.48
CA LEU A 62 1.69 17.87 -10.63
C LEU A 62 0.35 17.42 -10.05
N ARG A 63 -0.34 16.46 -10.69
CA ARG A 63 -1.56 15.87 -10.17
C ARG A 63 -1.28 14.85 -9.06
N LEU A 64 -0.21 14.06 -9.22
CA LEU A 64 0.09 12.94 -8.32
C LEU A 64 0.82 13.38 -7.04
N VAL A 65 1.77 14.31 -7.14
CA VAL A 65 2.61 14.91 -6.07
C VAL A 65 2.62 14.11 -4.76
N PRO A 66 3.19 12.89 -4.74
CA PRO A 66 3.20 12.06 -3.53
C PRO A 66 4.11 12.60 -2.43
N TYR A 67 5.01 13.54 -2.77
CA TYR A 67 6.00 14.13 -1.87
C TYR A 67 5.98 15.66 -1.91
N ALA A 68 6.38 16.30 -0.82
CA ALA A 68 6.47 17.77 -0.71
C ALA A 68 7.33 18.39 -1.84
N ARG A 69 8.44 17.74 -2.19
CA ARG A 69 9.24 18.06 -3.37
C ARG A 69 9.37 16.83 -4.25
N THR A 70 8.38 16.61 -5.11
CA THR A 70 8.39 15.49 -6.05
C THR A 70 9.32 15.76 -7.24
N GLN A 71 10.24 14.85 -7.50
CA GLN A 71 10.93 14.72 -8.79
C GLN A 71 10.41 13.50 -9.54
N ALA A 72 10.58 13.50 -10.87
CA ALA A 72 10.07 12.41 -11.68
C ALA A 72 10.90 12.14 -12.93
N CYS A 73 10.76 10.92 -13.44
CA CYS A 73 11.19 10.49 -14.76
C CYS A 73 9.96 10.02 -15.53
N ALA A 74 9.86 10.36 -16.82
CA ALA A 74 8.70 10.02 -17.64
C ALA A 74 9.11 9.40 -18.97
N VAL A 75 8.54 8.26 -19.33
CA VAL A 75 8.77 7.60 -20.62
C VAL A 75 7.44 7.27 -21.27
N VAL A 76 7.32 7.49 -22.58
CA VAL A 76 6.15 7.03 -23.36
C VAL A 76 6.54 5.83 -24.21
N LYS A 77 5.77 4.74 -24.10
CA LYS A 77 5.93 3.52 -24.89
C LYS A 77 4.58 2.83 -25.07
N ALA A 78 4.33 2.26 -26.25
CA ALA A 78 3.08 1.57 -26.59
C ALA A 78 1.80 2.35 -26.20
N GLY A 79 1.80 3.66 -26.47
CA GLY A 79 0.65 4.52 -26.15
C GLY A 79 0.41 4.77 -24.66
N ARG A 80 1.37 4.45 -23.78
CA ARG A 80 1.28 4.73 -22.33
C ARG A 80 2.42 5.61 -21.85
N LEU A 81 2.08 6.51 -20.93
CA LEU A 81 3.00 7.32 -20.14
C LEU A 81 3.32 6.55 -18.86
N MET A 82 4.58 6.23 -18.66
CA MET A 82 5.11 5.61 -17.45
C MET A 82 5.85 6.67 -16.65
N LEU A 83 5.50 6.82 -15.39
CA LEU A 83 6.05 7.80 -14.45
C LEU A 83 6.72 7.06 -13.30
N TRP A 84 7.92 7.52 -12.95
CA TRP A 84 8.59 7.18 -11.70
C TRP A 84 8.75 8.46 -10.90
N LEU A 85 8.20 8.50 -9.70
CA LEU A 85 8.18 9.68 -8.83
C LEU A 85 8.98 9.37 -7.57
N TRP A 86 9.80 10.31 -7.08
CA TRP A 86 10.57 10.14 -5.84
C TRP A 86 10.67 11.46 -5.08
N ASP A 87 11.05 11.37 -3.80
CA ASP A 87 11.32 12.53 -2.97
C ASP A 87 12.65 13.18 -3.37
N ALA A 88 12.58 14.39 -3.90
CA ALA A 88 13.74 15.15 -4.35
C ALA A 88 14.62 15.62 -3.19
N ASP A 89 14.05 15.90 -2.02
CA ASP A 89 14.80 16.36 -0.85
C ASP A 89 15.60 15.21 -0.24
N GLU A 90 15.01 14.02 -0.16
CA GLU A 90 15.70 12.80 0.30
C GLU A 90 16.89 12.46 -0.61
N VAL A 91 16.66 12.43 -1.93
CA VAL A 91 17.73 12.20 -2.91
C VAL A 91 18.80 13.30 -2.83
N ALA A 92 18.40 14.57 -2.75
CA ALA A 92 19.34 15.68 -2.65
C ALA A 92 20.13 15.68 -1.33
N ALA A 93 19.56 15.21 -0.23
CA ALA A 93 20.26 15.04 1.04
C ALA A 93 21.32 13.94 0.94
N ALA A 94 20.97 12.78 0.38
CA ALA A 94 21.92 11.68 0.16
C ALA A 94 23.09 12.09 -0.74
N LEU A 95 22.83 12.88 -1.79
CA LEU A 95 23.89 13.39 -2.67
C LEU A 95 24.81 14.40 -1.99
N ARG A 96 24.24 15.32 -1.19
CA ARG A 96 25.03 16.32 -0.44
C ARG A 96 25.89 15.67 0.64
N ALA A 97 25.41 14.61 1.29
CA ALA A 97 26.18 13.84 2.27
C ALA A 97 27.48 13.27 1.67
N GLU A 98 27.49 13.03 0.36
CA GLU A 98 28.62 12.48 -0.40
C GLU A 98 29.38 13.55 -1.20
N GLY A 99 29.12 14.83 -0.92
CA GLY A 99 29.77 15.96 -1.59
C GLY A 99 29.37 16.18 -3.05
N LEU A 100 28.29 15.54 -3.53
CA LEU A 100 27.78 15.75 -4.88
C LEU A 100 26.76 16.88 -4.92
N ALA A 101 26.89 17.77 -5.90
CA ALA A 101 25.93 18.83 -6.16
C ALA A 101 24.69 18.27 -6.89
N PRO A 102 23.49 18.26 -6.28
CA PRO A 102 22.29 17.63 -6.88
C PRO A 102 21.93 18.15 -8.27
N GLN A 103 22.19 19.43 -8.54
CA GLN A 103 21.93 20.08 -9.83
C GLN A 103 22.91 19.69 -10.95
N ARG A 104 24.03 19.04 -10.63
CA ARG A 104 25.04 18.60 -11.61
C ARG A 104 24.96 17.11 -11.94
N VAL A 105 24.08 16.36 -11.28
CA VAL A 105 23.92 14.93 -11.50
C VAL A 105 22.64 14.64 -12.26
N ARG A 106 22.67 13.62 -13.11
CA ARG A 106 21.46 13.09 -13.74
C ARG A 106 20.91 11.95 -12.91
N VAL A 107 19.71 12.13 -12.37
CA VAL A 107 19.00 11.12 -11.59
C VAL A 107 18.11 10.28 -12.52
N LEU A 108 18.14 8.96 -12.40
CA LEU A 108 17.31 8.02 -13.18
C LEU A 108 16.79 6.90 -12.28
N PRO A 109 15.54 6.42 -12.45
CA PRO A 109 15.06 5.23 -11.76
C PRO A 109 15.77 3.97 -12.26
N GLU A 110 16.02 3.03 -11.35
CA GLU A 110 16.70 1.77 -11.61
C GLU A 110 16.03 0.95 -12.73
N THR A 111 14.70 0.85 -12.71
CA THR A 111 13.93 0.08 -13.69
C THR A 111 14.11 0.56 -15.12
N LEU A 112 14.46 1.83 -15.36
CA LEU A 112 14.80 2.32 -16.70
C LEU A 112 16.14 1.81 -17.21
N LEU A 113 17.02 1.38 -16.29
CA LEU A 113 18.34 0.83 -16.57
C LEU A 113 18.35 -0.70 -16.46
N LEU A 114 17.21 -1.37 -16.33
CA LEU A 114 17.12 -2.83 -16.41
C LEU A 114 16.59 -3.25 -17.78
N PRO A 115 16.98 -4.41 -18.33
CA PRO A 115 16.38 -4.95 -19.55
C PRO A 115 14.87 -5.06 -19.38
N LEU A 116 14.10 -4.42 -20.26
CA LEU A 116 12.65 -4.58 -20.25
C LEU A 116 12.31 -5.96 -20.83
N PRO A 117 11.55 -6.82 -20.11
CA PRO A 117 11.16 -8.12 -20.64
C PRO A 117 10.36 -7.96 -21.94
N ALA A 118 10.63 -8.84 -22.91
CA ALA A 118 9.97 -8.79 -24.22
C ALA A 118 8.57 -9.41 -24.23
N ALA A 119 8.27 -10.28 -23.27
CA ALA A 119 6.99 -10.97 -23.17
C ALA A 119 5.95 -10.12 -22.43
N ASP A 120 4.72 -10.18 -22.90
CA ASP A 120 3.55 -9.64 -22.20
C ASP A 120 3.17 -10.52 -21.00
N GLY A 121 2.39 -9.97 -20.08
CA GLY A 121 1.94 -10.66 -18.88
C GLY A 121 2.67 -10.21 -17.61
N VAL A 122 2.66 -11.06 -16.59
CA VAL A 122 3.22 -10.73 -15.27
C VAL A 122 4.63 -11.28 -15.16
N VAL A 123 5.60 -10.40 -14.90
CA VAL A 123 7.02 -10.74 -14.74
C VAL A 123 7.54 -10.22 -13.42
N ALA A 124 8.32 -11.04 -12.72
CA ALA A 124 9.09 -10.63 -11.56
C ALA A 124 10.46 -10.12 -12.03
N GLN A 125 10.68 -8.80 -11.94
CA GLN A 125 11.97 -8.18 -12.25
C GLN A 125 12.74 -7.92 -10.96
N ARG A 126 14.01 -8.32 -10.94
CA ARG A 126 14.86 -8.11 -9.78
C ARG A 126 15.40 -6.68 -9.74
N CYS A 127 15.33 -6.04 -8.59
CA CYS A 127 15.84 -4.69 -8.35
C CYS A 127 16.72 -4.66 -7.08
N ASP A 128 17.30 -3.51 -6.77
CA ASP A 128 18.03 -3.29 -5.53
C ASP A 128 17.09 -3.39 -4.32
N GLY A 129 17.37 -4.31 -3.40
CA GLY A 129 16.61 -4.48 -2.16
C GLY A 129 15.28 -5.25 -2.30
N GLY A 130 14.97 -5.82 -3.46
CA GLY A 130 13.70 -6.52 -3.66
C GLY A 130 13.38 -6.94 -5.08
N THR A 131 12.12 -7.29 -5.29
CA THR A 131 11.58 -7.71 -6.59
C THR A 131 10.40 -6.83 -6.97
N ASP A 132 10.42 -6.30 -8.19
CA ASP A 132 9.31 -5.57 -8.77
C ASP A 132 8.46 -6.50 -9.63
N ARG A 133 7.19 -6.69 -9.26
CA ARG A 133 6.24 -7.46 -10.03
C ARG A 133 5.60 -6.54 -11.06
N LEU A 134 6.04 -6.68 -12.31
CA LEU A 134 5.60 -5.91 -13.46
C LEU A 134 4.45 -6.60 -14.18
N GLN A 135 3.43 -5.84 -14.57
CA GLN A 135 2.46 -6.26 -15.57
C GLN A 135 2.79 -5.57 -16.89
N LEU A 136 3.02 -6.34 -17.94
CA LEU A 136 3.50 -5.88 -19.25
C LEU A 136 2.44 -6.11 -20.33
N ALA A 137 2.32 -5.17 -21.26
CA ALA A 137 1.57 -5.36 -22.50
C ALA A 137 2.13 -4.48 -23.63
N GLY A 138 2.34 -5.05 -24.82
CA GLY A 138 2.87 -4.34 -25.98
C GLY A 138 4.25 -3.71 -25.73
N GLY A 139 5.03 -4.26 -24.81
CA GLY A 139 6.32 -3.72 -24.41
C GLY A 139 6.26 -2.43 -23.55
N ALA A 140 5.12 -2.13 -22.92
CA ALA A 140 4.99 -1.11 -21.87
C ALA A 140 4.66 -1.73 -20.51
N ILE A 141 5.02 -1.03 -19.44
CA ILE A 141 4.67 -1.42 -18.07
C ILE A 141 3.28 -0.84 -17.76
N LEU A 142 2.30 -1.72 -17.56
CA LEU A 142 0.94 -1.38 -17.17
C LEU A 142 0.83 -1.11 -15.67
N ALA A 143 1.48 -1.94 -14.86
CA ALA A 143 1.49 -1.82 -13.41
C ALA A 143 2.83 -2.34 -12.85
N SER A 144 3.20 -1.85 -11.68
CA SER A 144 4.42 -2.25 -10.95
C SER A 144 4.09 -2.34 -9.48
N THR A 145 4.34 -3.50 -8.87
CA THR A 145 4.15 -3.73 -7.44
C THR A 145 5.47 -4.12 -6.80
N TRP A 146 5.95 -3.28 -5.89
CA TRP A 146 7.18 -3.52 -5.17
C TRP A 146 7.01 -4.59 -4.09
N GLN A 147 7.93 -5.56 -4.03
CA GLN A 147 8.02 -6.57 -2.99
C GLN A 147 9.42 -6.52 -2.35
N PRO A 148 9.57 -6.03 -1.12
CA PRO A 148 10.87 -6.00 -0.45
C PRO A 148 11.36 -7.43 -0.23
N GLU A 149 12.65 -7.68 -0.47
CA GLU A 149 13.26 -8.97 -0.15
C GLU A 149 13.49 -9.08 1.37
N ALA A 150 13.36 -10.29 1.91
CA ALA A 150 13.63 -10.53 3.32
C ALA A 150 15.08 -10.13 3.66
N ARG A 151 15.25 -9.44 4.80
CA ARG A 151 16.56 -8.97 5.28
C ARG A 151 17.55 -10.13 5.33
N GLY A 152 18.75 -9.94 4.77
CA GLY A 152 19.85 -10.92 4.86
C GLY A 152 20.01 -11.86 3.65
N ALA A 153 19.18 -11.76 2.61
CA ALA A 153 19.34 -12.60 1.42
C ALA A 153 20.65 -12.35 0.63
N GLY A 154 21.40 -11.28 0.94
CA GLY A 154 22.79 -11.08 0.49
C GLY A 154 23.00 -11.10 -1.03
N ARG A 155 21.94 -10.93 -1.82
CA ARG A 155 22.04 -11.15 -3.26
C ARG A 155 22.63 -9.91 -3.96
N ALA A 156 23.56 -10.15 -4.88
CA ALA A 156 24.25 -9.11 -5.65
C ALA A 156 23.29 -8.24 -6.46
N ALA A 157 23.48 -6.93 -6.46
CA ALA A 157 22.75 -5.95 -7.27
C ALA A 157 22.60 -6.39 -8.74
N PRO A 158 21.45 -6.13 -9.40
CA PRO A 158 21.29 -6.44 -10.81
C PRO A 158 22.23 -5.59 -11.69
N ASP A 159 22.66 -6.20 -12.80
CA ASP A 159 23.45 -5.53 -13.83
C ASP A 159 22.61 -4.46 -14.53
N LEU A 160 23.12 -3.22 -14.50
CA LEU A 160 22.47 -2.09 -15.13
C LEU A 160 22.90 -1.97 -16.59
N LEU A 161 21.94 -1.69 -17.46
CA LEU A 161 22.16 -1.26 -18.83
C LEU A 161 22.98 0.05 -18.84
N PRO A 162 23.93 0.21 -19.78
CA PRO A 162 24.70 1.44 -19.91
C PRO A 162 23.82 2.64 -20.27
N ARG A 163 22.66 2.39 -20.91
CA ARG A 163 21.71 3.39 -21.38
C ARG A 163 20.29 3.00 -20.95
N PRO A 164 19.44 3.97 -20.59
CA PRO A 164 18.05 3.68 -20.31
C PRO A 164 17.34 3.18 -21.57
N TRP A 165 16.42 2.25 -21.42
CA TRP A 165 15.65 1.71 -22.56
C TRP A 165 14.60 2.69 -23.10
N GLY A 166 14.36 3.80 -22.40
CA GLY A 166 13.42 4.86 -22.78
C GLY A 166 14.05 6.25 -22.77
N ARG A 167 13.52 7.14 -23.60
CA ARG A 167 13.84 8.57 -23.55
C ARG A 167 13.01 9.23 -22.46
N ASP A 168 13.69 9.76 -21.44
CA ASP A 168 13.05 10.57 -20.43
C ASP A 168 12.55 11.89 -21.02
N LEU A 169 11.25 12.10 -20.95
CA LEU A 169 10.56 13.29 -21.45
C LEU A 169 10.81 14.53 -20.56
N LEU A 170 11.24 14.32 -19.31
CA LEU A 170 11.49 15.40 -18.34
C LEU A 170 12.98 15.76 -18.26
N ALA A 171 13.90 14.87 -18.65
CA ALA A 171 15.35 15.09 -18.60
C ALA A 171 15.88 16.19 -19.56
N GLY A 172 15.11 16.56 -20.59
CA GLY A 172 15.53 17.49 -21.63
C GLY A 172 15.33 18.96 -21.26
N ASP A 173 14.44 19.21 -20.31
CA ASP A 173 14.10 20.55 -19.87
C ASP A 173 14.59 20.73 -18.44
N GLY A 174 15.92 20.85 -18.32
CA GLY A 174 16.32 22.11 -17.72
C GLY A 174 15.59 23.15 -18.55
N LEU A 175 14.46 23.65 -18.05
CA LEU A 175 14.01 24.96 -18.45
C LEU A 175 15.29 25.77 -18.32
N ALA A 176 15.99 26.04 -19.43
CA ALA A 176 16.71 27.27 -19.58
C ALA A 176 15.68 28.23 -19.04
N SER A 177 15.92 28.72 -17.81
CA SER A 177 14.84 29.27 -17.00
C SER A 177 14.10 30.23 -17.91
N PRO A 178 12.78 30.41 -17.81
CA PRO A 178 12.09 31.36 -18.67
C PRO A 178 12.90 32.65 -18.90
N ALA A 179 13.68 33.09 -17.90
CA ALA A 179 14.76 34.09 -17.99
C ALA A 179 15.85 33.90 -19.07
N ALA A 180 16.45 32.72 -19.27
CA ALA A 180 17.43 32.46 -20.33
C ALA A 180 16.84 32.53 -21.75
N ARG A 181 15.57 32.11 -21.95
CA ARG A 181 14.85 32.32 -23.21
C ARG A 181 14.42 33.79 -23.38
N LEU A 182 14.02 34.44 -22.28
CA LEU A 182 13.74 35.88 -22.21
C LEU A 182 14.98 36.72 -22.51
N GLN A 183 16.18 36.29 -22.12
CA GLN A 183 17.43 36.99 -22.45
C GLN A 183 17.75 36.93 -23.95
N GLN A 184 17.43 35.83 -24.64
CA GLN A 184 17.51 35.77 -26.10
C GLN A 184 16.43 36.62 -26.78
N ALA A 185 15.22 36.69 -26.20
CA ALA A 185 14.15 37.55 -26.69
C ALA A 185 14.41 39.04 -26.44
N ALA A 186 15.14 39.39 -25.38
CA ALA A 186 15.51 40.78 -25.07
C ALA A 186 16.42 41.42 -26.14
N ALA A 187 17.10 40.62 -26.96
CA ALA A 187 17.84 41.11 -28.12
C ALA A 187 16.94 41.66 -29.26
N LEU A 188 15.63 41.40 -29.23
CA LEU A 188 14.66 41.85 -30.24
C LEU A 188 14.01 43.20 -29.91
N GLY A 189 14.46 43.87 -28.84
CA GLY A 189 13.88 45.14 -28.37
C GLY A 189 12.53 44.98 -27.64
N ALA A 190 12.03 46.08 -27.07
CA ALA A 190 10.84 46.08 -26.21
C ALA A 190 9.57 45.55 -26.90
N TRP A 191 9.39 45.87 -28.19
CA TRP A 191 8.26 45.37 -28.98
C TRP A 191 8.37 43.87 -29.29
N GLY A 192 9.58 43.38 -29.60
CA GLY A 192 9.82 41.95 -29.80
C GLY A 192 9.52 41.15 -28.53
N LEU A 193 9.89 41.67 -27.36
CA LEU A 193 9.53 41.08 -26.06
C LEU A 193 8.01 41.08 -25.82
N ALA A 194 7.31 42.16 -26.13
CA ALA A 194 5.86 42.25 -25.94
C ALA A 194 5.09 41.25 -26.84
N PHE A 195 5.43 41.16 -28.13
CA PHE A 195 4.80 40.20 -29.03
C PHE A 195 5.18 38.75 -28.70
N ALA A 196 6.45 38.49 -28.38
CA ALA A 196 6.89 37.15 -27.99
C ALA A 196 6.22 36.69 -26.69
N SER A 197 6.06 37.59 -25.70
CA SER A 197 5.38 37.26 -24.44
C SER A 197 3.88 37.08 -24.64
N ALA A 198 3.20 37.91 -25.42
CA ALA A 198 1.78 37.73 -25.76
C ALA A 198 1.54 36.41 -26.52
N ALA A 199 2.36 36.11 -27.54
CA ALA A 199 2.28 34.86 -28.29
C ALA A 199 2.59 33.64 -27.41
N ALA A 200 3.58 33.73 -26.52
CA ALA A 200 3.88 32.68 -25.57
C ALA A 200 2.73 32.46 -24.58
N LEU A 201 2.15 33.53 -24.01
CA LEU A 201 1.00 33.43 -23.10
C LEU A 201 -0.23 32.87 -23.81
N ALA A 202 -0.51 33.27 -25.05
CA ALA A 202 -1.60 32.73 -25.84
C ALA A 202 -1.37 31.25 -26.18
N TYR A 203 -0.14 30.88 -26.55
CA TYR A 203 0.23 29.49 -26.82
C TYR A 203 0.11 28.61 -25.57
N TRP A 204 0.67 29.06 -24.44
CA TRP A 204 0.61 28.33 -23.17
C TRP A 204 -0.80 28.29 -22.61
N GLY A 205 -1.55 29.38 -22.71
CA GLY A 205 -2.96 29.45 -22.29
C GLY A 205 -3.84 28.52 -23.11
N GLY A 206 -3.69 28.54 -24.44
CA GLY A 206 -4.40 27.63 -25.35
C GLY A 206 -4.03 26.16 -25.13
N GLN A 207 -2.74 25.86 -24.95
CA GLN A 207 -2.28 24.51 -24.59
C GLN A 207 -2.86 24.06 -23.24
N TRP A 208 -2.83 24.92 -22.23
CA TRP A 208 -3.33 24.58 -20.91
C TRP A 208 -4.84 24.36 -20.93
N GLN A 209 -5.60 25.22 -21.61
CA GLN A 209 -7.04 25.08 -21.75
C GLN A 209 -7.41 23.82 -22.54
N GLY A 210 -6.72 23.55 -23.66
CA GLY A 210 -6.92 22.34 -24.44
C GLY A 210 -6.56 21.06 -23.67
N LEU A 211 -5.46 21.07 -22.93
CA LEU A 211 -5.06 19.94 -22.08
C LEU A 211 -6.04 19.73 -20.93
N SER A 212 -6.54 20.80 -20.30
CA SER A 212 -7.54 20.70 -19.24
C SER A 212 -8.85 20.10 -19.74
N GLN A 213 -9.31 20.51 -20.93
CA GLN A 213 -10.50 19.94 -21.56
C GLN A 213 -10.30 18.46 -21.91
N ARG A 214 -9.16 18.09 -22.51
CA ARG A 214 -8.87 16.69 -22.83
C ARG A 214 -8.68 15.83 -21.58
N LEU A 215 -8.09 16.38 -20.52
CA LEU A 215 -7.99 15.70 -19.22
C LEU A 215 -9.38 15.45 -18.66
N SER A 216 -10.25 16.47 -18.65
CA SER A 216 -11.63 16.31 -18.18
C SER A 216 -12.44 15.31 -19.01
N GLN A 217 -12.21 15.24 -20.32
CA GLN A 217 -12.85 14.25 -21.20
C GLN A 217 -12.32 12.84 -20.96
N ALA A 218 -11.01 12.69 -20.74
CA ALA A 218 -10.41 11.40 -20.39
C ALA A 218 -10.88 10.93 -19.00
N GLU A 219 -10.97 11.84 -18.03
CA GLU A 219 -11.49 11.56 -16.69
C GLU A 219 -12.97 11.17 -16.74
N ALA A 220 -13.79 11.88 -17.51
CA ALA A 220 -15.19 11.54 -17.73
C ALA A 220 -15.37 10.16 -18.39
N GLY A 221 -14.48 9.79 -19.32
CA GLY A 221 -14.45 8.44 -19.91
C GLY A 221 -13.97 7.34 -18.96
N SER A 222 -13.12 7.68 -17.99
CA SER A 222 -12.64 6.75 -16.95
C SER A 222 -13.54 6.64 -15.72
N GLY A 223 -14.64 7.40 -15.67
CA GLY A 223 -15.57 7.39 -14.53
C GLY A 223 -16.18 6.00 -14.27
N ASP A 224 -16.41 5.22 -15.33
CA ASP A 224 -16.92 3.85 -15.23
C ASP A 224 -15.89 2.91 -14.58
N ASP A 225 -14.61 3.03 -14.99
CA ASP A 225 -13.50 2.29 -14.40
C ASP A 225 -13.25 2.69 -12.94
N GLY A 226 -13.49 3.96 -12.59
CA GLY A 226 -13.37 4.48 -11.23
C GLY A 226 -14.40 3.89 -10.26
N VAL A 227 -15.66 3.76 -10.70
CA VAL A 227 -16.72 3.11 -9.91
C VAL A 227 -16.41 1.63 -9.69
N GLU A 228 -15.89 0.95 -10.72
CA GLU A 228 -15.50 -0.46 -10.60
C GLU A 228 -14.27 -0.65 -9.69
N LEU A 229 -13.27 0.22 -9.80
CA LEU A 229 -12.11 0.20 -8.91
C LEU A 229 -12.51 0.48 -7.45
N GLU A 230 -13.38 1.45 -7.21
CA GLU A 230 -13.88 1.76 -5.88
C GLU A 230 -14.68 0.59 -5.30
N ARG A 231 -15.52 -0.06 -6.13
CA ARG A 231 -16.23 -1.29 -5.76
C ARG A 231 -15.26 -2.41 -5.39
N LEU A 232 -14.21 -2.62 -6.17
CA LEU A 232 -13.17 -3.63 -5.89
C LEU A 232 -12.38 -3.30 -4.61
N MET A 233 -12.08 -2.02 -4.35
CA MET A 233 -11.43 -1.59 -3.12
C MET A 233 -12.32 -1.82 -1.89
N ARG A 234 -13.62 -1.51 -1.97
CA ARG A 234 -14.58 -1.81 -0.89
C ARG A 234 -14.69 -3.31 -0.63
N LEU A 235 -14.75 -4.14 -1.68
CA LEU A 235 -14.77 -5.60 -1.55
C LEU A 235 -13.48 -6.12 -0.89
N ARG A 236 -12.32 -5.57 -1.25
CA ARG A 236 -11.04 -5.95 -0.65
C ARG A 236 -10.94 -5.52 0.82
N GLN A 237 -11.42 -4.33 1.17
CA GLN A 237 -11.48 -3.86 2.56
C GLN A 237 -12.43 -4.72 3.40
N ALA A 238 -13.59 -5.08 2.86
CA ALA A 238 -14.51 -6.02 3.52
C ALA A 238 -13.85 -7.38 3.76
N GLY A 239 -13.19 -7.96 2.75
CA GLY A 239 -12.48 -9.24 2.90
C GLY A 239 -11.32 -9.18 3.92
N ALA A 240 -10.62 -8.06 4.03
CA ALA A 240 -9.58 -7.87 5.04
C ALA A 240 -10.16 -7.77 6.47
N ALA A 241 -11.30 -7.10 6.62
CA ALA A 241 -12.02 -7.01 7.90
C ALA A 241 -12.55 -8.39 8.34
N ASP A 242 -13.11 -9.17 7.40
CA ASP A 242 -13.58 -10.53 7.65
C ASP A 242 -12.42 -11.45 8.05
N ARG A 243 -11.28 -11.36 7.35
CA ARG A 243 -10.09 -12.16 7.71
C ARG A 243 -9.58 -11.80 9.10
N ALA A 244 -9.48 -10.51 9.43
CA ALA A 244 -9.08 -10.06 10.77
C ALA A 244 -10.09 -10.44 11.86
N TRP A 245 -11.38 -10.57 11.52
CA TRP A 245 -12.38 -11.11 12.43
C TRP A 245 -12.21 -12.62 12.65
N ILE A 246 -12.00 -13.40 11.58
CA ILE A 246 -11.74 -14.85 11.66
C ILE A 246 -10.47 -15.12 12.47
N ASP A 247 -9.37 -14.43 12.19
CA ASP A 247 -8.10 -14.62 12.89
C ASP A 247 -8.24 -14.26 14.39
N ARG A 248 -9.04 -13.23 14.73
CA ARG A 248 -9.37 -12.91 16.13
C ARG A 248 -10.26 -13.98 16.77
N ALA A 249 -11.25 -14.49 16.07
CA ALA A 249 -12.11 -15.56 16.56
C ALA A 249 -11.32 -16.86 16.80
N GLN A 250 -10.39 -17.20 15.91
CA GLN A 250 -9.49 -18.34 16.06
C GLN A 250 -8.48 -18.13 17.19
N ALA A 251 -7.91 -16.93 17.34
CA ALA A 251 -7.02 -16.62 18.46
C ALA A 251 -7.73 -16.68 19.81
N LEU A 252 -8.99 -16.20 19.87
CA LEU A 252 -9.84 -16.33 21.05
C LEU A 252 -10.17 -17.78 21.34
N ALA A 253 -10.53 -18.58 20.32
CA ALA A 253 -10.81 -20.00 20.48
C ALA A 253 -9.57 -20.81 20.92
N ALA A 254 -8.37 -20.41 20.51
CA ALA A 254 -7.11 -21.07 20.89
C ALA A 254 -6.58 -20.64 22.28
N GLY A 255 -6.94 -19.45 22.76
CA GLY A 255 -6.59 -18.96 24.09
C GLY A 255 -7.59 -19.33 25.19
N ALA A 256 -8.79 -19.72 24.78
CA ALA A 256 -9.89 -20.14 25.62
C ALA A 256 -9.71 -21.58 26.11
N ASP A 257 -9.26 -21.76 27.35
CA ASP A 257 -9.25 -23.06 28.02
C ASP A 257 -10.70 -23.45 28.41
N LEU A 258 -11.51 -23.73 27.40
CA LEU A 258 -12.94 -24.06 27.51
C LEU A 258 -13.16 -25.47 28.03
N GLU A 259 -12.23 -26.38 27.75
CA GLU A 259 -12.31 -27.79 28.09
C GLU A 259 -12.39 -28.03 29.62
N PRO A 260 -11.58 -27.37 30.48
CA PRO A 260 -11.73 -27.46 31.94
C PRO A 260 -13.04 -26.88 32.47
N LEU A 261 -13.63 -25.88 31.79
CA LEU A 261 -14.90 -25.30 32.19
C LEU A 261 -16.06 -26.23 31.85
N LEU A 262 -16.07 -26.78 30.63
CA LEU A 262 -17.07 -27.76 30.19
C LEU A 262 -17.00 -29.04 31.03
N GLY A 263 -15.79 -29.53 31.33
CA GLY A 263 -15.60 -30.70 32.19
C GLY A 263 -16.11 -30.50 33.63
N ARG A 264 -16.20 -29.26 34.12
CA ARG A 264 -16.80 -28.92 35.42
C ARG A 264 -18.32 -28.73 35.35
N LEU A 265 -18.83 -28.16 34.26
CA LEU A 265 -20.26 -27.97 34.05
C LEU A 265 -20.99 -29.30 33.81
N GLN A 266 -20.42 -30.19 33.01
CA GLN A 266 -21.03 -31.46 32.62
C GLN A 266 -21.59 -32.28 33.80
N PRO A 267 -20.83 -32.63 34.85
CA PRO A 267 -21.34 -33.44 35.96
C PRO A 267 -22.47 -32.74 36.73
N VAL A 268 -22.45 -31.41 36.81
CA VAL A 268 -23.51 -30.63 37.45
C VAL A 268 -24.80 -30.67 36.64
N LEU A 269 -24.70 -30.57 35.30
CA LEU A 269 -25.85 -30.65 34.42
C LEU A 269 -26.45 -32.07 34.42
N GLU A 270 -25.61 -33.10 34.34
CA GLU A 270 -26.04 -34.51 34.37
C GLU A 270 -26.75 -34.87 35.68
N ALA A 271 -26.21 -34.43 36.83
CA ALA A 271 -26.82 -34.67 38.14
C ALA A 271 -28.21 -34.03 38.31
N GLN A 272 -28.51 -33.00 37.52
CA GLN A 272 -29.80 -32.30 37.52
C GLN A 272 -30.71 -32.72 36.35
N GLY A 273 -30.29 -33.66 35.50
CA GLY A 273 -31.03 -34.06 34.30
C GLY A 273 -31.19 -32.91 33.29
N LEU A 274 -30.21 -32.00 33.21
CA LEU A 274 -30.21 -30.85 32.30
C LEU A 274 -29.31 -31.09 31.10
N SER A 275 -29.72 -30.57 29.95
CA SER A 275 -28.94 -30.56 28.71
C SER A 275 -28.62 -29.11 28.32
N MET A 276 -27.42 -28.87 27.79
CA MET A 276 -27.02 -27.54 27.34
C MET A 276 -27.44 -27.34 25.88
N ARG A 277 -28.30 -26.36 25.62
CA ARG A 277 -28.82 -26.04 24.29
C ARG A 277 -28.00 -24.95 23.60
N GLU A 278 -27.58 -23.94 24.35
CA GLU A 278 -26.75 -22.84 23.84
C GLU A 278 -25.64 -22.53 24.82
N PHE A 279 -24.46 -22.22 24.29
CA PHE A 279 -23.29 -21.79 25.03
C PHE A 279 -22.68 -20.59 24.31
N GLU A 280 -22.72 -19.42 24.93
CA GLU A 280 -22.22 -18.17 24.38
C GLU A 280 -21.30 -17.49 25.39
N LEU A 281 -20.06 -17.24 24.99
CA LEU A 281 -19.07 -16.58 25.84
C LEU A 281 -18.65 -15.25 25.20
N ARG A 282 -18.92 -14.15 25.90
CA ARG A 282 -18.57 -12.79 25.45
C ARG A 282 -17.76 -12.09 26.53
N ASN A 283 -16.49 -11.83 26.24
CA ASN A 283 -15.53 -11.32 27.22
C ASN A 283 -15.44 -12.27 28.42
N ASP A 284 -15.83 -11.80 29.61
CA ASP A 284 -15.89 -12.61 30.83
C ASP A 284 -17.34 -13.03 31.16
N ASP A 285 -18.33 -12.70 30.33
CA ASP A 285 -19.73 -13.10 30.55
C ASP A 285 -20.03 -14.38 29.77
N LEU A 286 -20.32 -15.45 30.51
CA LEU A 286 -20.83 -16.72 29.99
C LEU A 286 -22.35 -16.73 30.08
N ARG A 287 -22.99 -16.98 28.94
CA ARG A 287 -24.42 -17.26 28.83
C ARG A 287 -24.61 -18.70 28.43
N ILE A 288 -25.38 -19.44 29.23
CA ILE A 288 -25.81 -20.80 28.91
C ILE A 288 -27.32 -20.88 28.89
N THR A 289 -27.88 -21.56 27.88
CA THR A 289 -29.30 -21.91 27.83
C THR A 289 -29.40 -23.40 28.09
N LEU A 290 -30.09 -23.77 29.16
CA LEU A 290 -30.30 -25.15 29.59
C LEU A 290 -31.72 -25.60 29.24
N ALA A 291 -31.87 -26.86 28.88
CA ALA A 291 -33.14 -27.52 28.61
C ALA A 291 -33.27 -28.77 29.48
N SER A 292 -34.49 -29.05 29.95
CA SER A 292 -34.77 -30.28 30.68
C SER A 292 -34.53 -31.53 29.80
N GLY A 293 -33.95 -32.58 30.37
CA GLY A 293 -33.58 -33.79 29.65
C GLY A 293 -34.74 -34.70 29.24
N GLY A 294 -35.97 -34.40 29.64
CA GLY A 294 -37.15 -35.20 29.32
C GLY A 294 -38.41 -34.37 29.08
N PRO A 295 -39.34 -34.83 28.22
CA PRO A 295 -40.61 -34.14 27.99
C PRO A 295 -41.43 -34.11 29.29
N GLY A 296 -41.86 -32.91 29.69
CA GLY A 296 -42.71 -32.71 30.87
C GLY A 296 -41.98 -32.65 32.21
N VAL A 297 -40.64 -32.75 32.24
CA VAL A 297 -39.86 -32.53 33.46
C VAL A 297 -39.57 -31.04 33.59
N GLU A 298 -40.11 -30.39 34.62
CA GLU A 298 -39.83 -28.98 34.93
C GLU A 298 -38.43 -28.84 35.54
N ILE A 299 -37.73 -27.76 35.19
CA ILE A 299 -36.40 -27.48 35.75
C ILE A 299 -36.57 -26.96 37.18
N ASP A 300 -35.95 -27.62 38.16
CA ASP A 300 -35.80 -27.09 39.52
C ASP A 300 -34.80 -25.92 39.51
N LEU A 301 -35.31 -24.73 39.18
CA LEU A 301 -34.51 -23.51 38.99
C LEU A 301 -33.70 -23.14 40.25
N PRO A 302 -34.24 -23.18 41.49
CA PRO A 302 -33.46 -22.94 42.70
C PRO A 302 -32.28 -23.90 42.84
N ARG A 303 -32.49 -25.19 42.59
CA ARG A 303 -31.45 -26.20 42.72
C ARG A 303 -30.38 -26.06 41.63
N ALA A 304 -30.79 -25.80 40.39
CA ALA A 304 -29.87 -25.55 39.27
C ALA A 304 -29.03 -24.28 39.50
N LEU A 305 -29.66 -23.19 39.96
CA LEU A 305 -28.96 -21.94 40.29
C LEU A 305 -27.95 -22.14 41.42
N ALA A 306 -28.32 -22.86 42.48
CA ALA A 306 -27.42 -23.16 43.59
C ALA A 306 -26.23 -24.03 43.14
N ALA A 307 -26.48 -25.06 42.33
CA ALA A 307 -25.43 -25.94 41.82
C ALA A 307 -24.45 -25.21 40.89
N LEU A 308 -24.94 -24.34 40.00
CA LEU A 308 -24.09 -23.51 39.14
C LEU A 308 -23.32 -22.46 39.95
N SER A 309 -23.91 -21.87 40.98
CA SER A 309 -23.25 -20.89 41.85
C SER A 309 -22.16 -21.50 42.73
N ALA A 310 -22.21 -22.82 42.97
CA ALA A 310 -21.21 -23.54 43.74
C ALA A 310 -19.97 -23.95 42.92
N LEU A 311 -20.02 -23.81 41.60
CA LEU A 311 -18.90 -24.17 40.73
C LEU A 311 -17.74 -23.16 40.87
N PRO A 312 -16.50 -23.62 41.13
CA PRO A 312 -15.36 -22.73 41.30
C PRO A 312 -15.04 -22.01 39.99
N GLY A 313 -14.81 -20.69 40.06
CA GLY A 313 -14.47 -19.86 38.90
C GLY A 313 -15.67 -19.33 38.11
N LEU A 314 -16.90 -19.61 38.57
CA LEU A 314 -18.11 -18.92 38.14
C LEU A 314 -18.51 -17.89 39.20
N GLU A 315 -18.71 -16.64 38.77
CA GLU A 315 -19.14 -15.53 39.63
C GLU A 315 -20.47 -14.97 39.14
N ALA A 316 -21.21 -14.30 40.03
CA ALA A 316 -22.41 -13.53 39.67
C ALA A 316 -23.43 -14.31 38.80
N VAL A 317 -23.70 -15.57 39.14
CA VAL A 317 -24.68 -16.40 38.42
C VAL A 317 -26.08 -15.81 38.59
N GLN A 318 -26.72 -15.43 37.48
CA GLN A 318 -28.05 -14.85 37.43
C GLN A 318 -28.93 -15.65 36.48
N LEU A 319 -30.14 -15.96 36.94
CA LEU A 319 -31.20 -16.48 36.08
C LEU A 319 -31.79 -15.34 35.24
N ARG A 320 -31.75 -15.48 33.91
CA ARG A 320 -32.51 -14.62 32.99
C ARG A 320 -33.93 -15.18 32.90
N GLN A 321 -34.91 -14.27 32.85
CA GLN A 321 -36.32 -14.63 32.73
C GLN A 321 -36.52 -15.59 31.56
N SER A 322 -37.07 -16.77 31.85
CA SER A 322 -37.48 -17.75 30.84
C SER A 322 -38.98 -17.70 30.67
N SER A 323 -39.44 -17.66 29.41
CA SER A 323 -40.85 -17.77 29.06
C SER A 323 -41.34 -19.22 29.02
N GLU A 324 -40.44 -20.20 29.03
CA GLU A 324 -40.76 -21.62 28.90
C GLU A 324 -40.27 -22.38 30.13
N PRO A 325 -41.12 -23.16 30.83
CA PRO A 325 -40.73 -23.88 32.05
C PRO A 325 -39.69 -24.99 31.82
N GLN A 326 -39.48 -25.38 30.56
CA GLN A 326 -38.52 -26.40 30.14
C GLN A 326 -37.17 -25.80 29.71
N LEU A 327 -37.05 -24.47 29.65
CA LEU A 327 -35.82 -23.77 29.29
C LEU A 327 -35.43 -22.81 30.40
N ALA A 328 -34.13 -22.66 30.64
CA ALA A 328 -33.61 -21.70 31.59
C ALA A 328 -32.31 -21.10 31.05
N ALA A 329 -32.22 -19.77 31.00
CA ALA A 329 -31.01 -19.08 30.59
C ALA A 329 -30.28 -18.53 31.81
N PHE A 330 -29.00 -18.87 31.97
CA PHE A 330 -28.15 -18.37 33.03
C PHE A 330 -27.07 -17.48 32.42
N VAL A 331 -26.79 -16.36 33.09
CA VAL A 331 -25.67 -15.48 32.79
C VAL A 331 -24.76 -15.46 34.00
N MET A 332 -23.47 -15.67 33.80
CA MET A 332 -22.46 -15.74 34.86
C MET A 332 -21.15 -15.13 34.36
N LYS A 333 -20.31 -14.69 35.30
CA LYS A 333 -18.97 -14.21 35.02
C LYS A 333 -17.94 -15.32 35.16
N VAL A 334 -16.95 -15.34 34.28
CA VAL A 334 -15.82 -16.27 34.30
C VAL A 334 -14.52 -15.45 34.35
N PRO A 335 -14.09 -15.00 35.54
CA PRO A 335 -12.93 -14.11 35.68
C PRO A 335 -11.65 -14.75 35.14
N GLY A 336 -10.84 -13.95 34.44
CA GLY A 336 -9.53 -14.38 33.95
C GLY A 336 -9.53 -14.99 32.55
N PHE A 337 -10.70 -15.18 31.93
CA PHE A 337 -10.79 -15.67 30.56
C PHE A 337 -10.11 -14.71 29.56
N ARG A 338 -10.21 -13.39 29.77
CA ARG A 338 -9.57 -12.39 28.91
C ARG A 338 -8.05 -12.25 29.10
N ARG A 339 -7.50 -12.53 30.29
CA ARG A 339 -6.06 -12.35 30.59
C ARG A 339 -5.19 -13.42 29.93
N ALA A 340 -5.59 -14.69 30.00
CA ALA A 340 -4.82 -15.80 29.44
C ALA A 340 -4.68 -15.74 27.90
N ALA A 341 -5.66 -15.16 27.21
CA ALA A 341 -5.66 -15.05 25.74
C ALA A 341 -4.76 -13.90 25.23
N PHE A 342 -4.56 -12.84 26.01
CA PHE A 342 -3.71 -11.70 25.62
C PHE A 342 -2.26 -11.85 26.08
N ASP A 343 -2.02 -12.36 27.30
CA ASP A 343 -0.66 -12.48 27.84
C ASP A 343 0.20 -13.49 27.03
N ARG A 344 -0.40 -14.58 26.49
CA ARG A 344 0.31 -15.52 25.59
C ARG A 344 0.64 -14.96 24.21
N ALA A 345 -0.03 -13.88 23.77
CA ALA A 345 0.24 -13.25 22.48
C ALA A 345 1.41 -12.25 22.56
N GLU A 346 1.70 -11.71 23.75
CA GLU A 346 2.89 -10.86 23.99
C GLU A 346 4.16 -11.69 24.15
N ASP A 347 4.10 -12.88 24.78
CA ASP A 347 5.26 -13.79 24.92
C ASP A 347 5.74 -14.44 23.60
N ARG A 348 5.03 -14.24 22.48
CA ARG A 348 5.38 -14.79 21.15
C ARG A 348 5.85 -13.72 20.15
N ARG A 349 6.06 -12.47 20.57
CA ARG A 349 6.65 -11.40 19.76
C ARG A 349 8.10 -11.13 20.13
#